data_AF-A0A534K280-F1
#
_entry.id   AF-A0A534K280-F1
#
_cell.length_a   1.000
_cell.length_b   1.000
_cell.length_c   1.000
_cell.angle_alpha   90.00
_cell.angle_beta   90.00
_cell.angle_gamma   90.00
#
_symmetry.space_group_name_H-M   'P 1'
#
loop_
_entity.id
_entity.type
_entity.pdbx_description
1 polymer ?
#
loop_
_entity_poly.entity_id
_entity_poly.type
_entity_poly.pdbx_seq_one_letter_code
_entity_poly.pdbx_strand_id
1 'polypeptide(L)'
;MGTERMAQRRNREHAYVETDGQVYLVRDHGKLRFPRMDETLPFPTEPNGVMDFGSDRIVRQKPLIDHHPEEWLGRDAIFERSDVDPLVKRAIYTTLIRCVSEVILSKGPRVLMVKAVRGFSKGHWNVPGGFMD
;
A
#
# COMPACT_ATOMS: atom_id res chain seq x y z
N MET A 1 43.66 8.84 5.99
CA MET A 1 42.76 8.08 6.88
C MET A 1 41.60 9.00 7.23
N GLY A 2 40.33 8.74 6.97
CA GLY A 2 39.64 7.78 6.11
C GLY A 2 38.35 8.48 5.68
N THR A 3 38.00 8.39 4.41
CA THR A 3 36.75 8.92 3.86
C THR A 3 35.61 8.01 4.32
N GLU A 4 34.88 8.40 5.35
CA GLU A 4 33.57 7.82 5.67
C GLU A 4 32.60 8.21 4.56
N ARG A 5 32.55 7.38 3.51
CA ARG A 5 31.40 7.29 2.64
C ARG A 5 30.24 6.80 3.50
N MET A 6 29.44 7.73 4.01
CA MET A 6 28.04 7.43 4.32
C MET A 6 27.41 6.97 3.02
N ALA A 7 27.40 5.66 2.80
CA ALA A 7 26.55 5.05 1.80
C ALA A 7 25.12 5.35 2.23
N GLN A 8 24.55 6.42 1.67
CA GLN A 8 23.13 6.66 1.63
C GLN A 8 22.51 5.31 1.26
N ARG A 9 21.85 4.63 2.20
CA ARG A 9 21.05 3.43 1.89
C ARG A 9 20.10 3.88 0.80
N ARG A 10 20.39 3.52 -0.45
CA ARG A 10 19.56 3.90 -1.60
C ARG A 10 18.22 3.23 -1.35
N ASN A 11 17.23 4.01 -0.91
CA ASN A 11 15.87 3.50 -0.76
C ASN A 11 15.49 2.85 -2.07
N ARG A 12 15.05 1.59 -2.01
CA ARG A 12 14.63 0.87 -3.20
C ARG A 12 13.30 1.47 -3.60
N GLU A 13 13.28 2.15 -4.74
CA GLU A 13 12.07 2.78 -5.25
C GLU A 13 11.37 1.83 -6.21
N HIS A 14 10.09 1.55 -5.93
CA HIS A 14 9.26 0.63 -6.69
C HIS A 14 8.05 1.37 -7.26
N ALA A 15 7.66 1.04 -8.48
CA ALA A 15 6.45 1.56 -9.11
C ALA A 15 5.25 0.68 -8.75
N TYR A 16 4.24 1.25 -8.09
CA TYR A 16 2.95 0.60 -7.92
C TYR A 16 1.98 1.16 -8.95
N VAL A 17 1.84 0.41 -10.05
CA VAL A 17 0.90 0.71 -11.13
C VAL A 17 -0.38 -0.11 -10.93
N GLU A 18 -1.51 0.58 -10.87
CA GLU A 18 -2.82 -0.03 -10.65
C GLU A 18 -3.90 0.73 -11.39
N THR A 19 -4.85 -0.01 -11.97
CA THR A 19 -6.10 0.52 -12.49
C THR A 19 -7.16 -0.56 -12.45
N ASP A 20 -8.41 -0.18 -12.21
CA ASP A 20 -9.57 -1.08 -12.18
C ASP A 20 -9.39 -2.33 -11.29
N GLY A 21 -8.66 -2.21 -10.18
CA GLY A 21 -8.39 -3.32 -9.28
C GLY A 21 -7.38 -4.34 -9.80
N GLN A 22 -6.73 -4.06 -10.93
CA GLN A 22 -5.68 -4.85 -11.55
C GLN A 22 -4.31 -4.20 -11.30
N VAL A 23 -3.31 -5.01 -10.96
CA VAL A 23 -1.96 -4.55 -10.60
C VAL A 23 -0.93 -5.08 -11.58
N TYR A 24 -0.15 -4.18 -12.15
CA TYR A 24 0.98 -4.55 -13.00
C TYR A 24 2.15 -5.04 -12.13
N LEU A 25 2.61 -6.25 -12.39
CA LEU A 25 3.74 -6.88 -11.71
C LEU A 25 4.69 -7.46 -12.75
N VAL A 26 5.98 -7.47 -12.41
CA VAL A 26 7.02 -8.12 -13.22
C VAL A 26 7.49 -9.39 -12.55
N ARG A 27 7.86 -10.39 -13.34
CA ARG A 27 8.42 -11.64 -12.85
C ARG A 27 9.94 -11.55 -12.81
N ASP A 28 10.51 -11.81 -11.64
CA ASP A 28 11.94 -11.78 -11.38
C ASP A 28 12.32 -13.01 -10.56
N HIS A 29 13.20 -13.85 -11.10
CA HIS A 29 13.61 -15.13 -10.49
C HIS A 29 12.43 -15.97 -9.93
N GLY A 30 11.36 -16.08 -10.71
CA GLY A 30 10.16 -16.86 -10.34
C GLY A 30 9.19 -16.15 -9.39
N LYS A 31 9.51 -14.94 -8.92
CA LYS A 31 8.69 -14.15 -8.00
C LYS A 31 8.08 -12.96 -8.71
N LEU A 32 6.80 -12.67 -8.43
CA LEU A 32 6.12 -11.47 -8.88
C LEU A 32 6.42 -10.32 -7.92
N ARG A 33 6.88 -9.20 -8.46
CA ARG A 33 7.20 -7.98 -7.70
C ARG A 33 6.73 -6.73 -8.42
N PHE A 34 6.71 -5.62 -7.71
CA PHE A 34 6.60 -4.32 -8.38
C PHE A 34 7.81 -4.11 -9.30
N PRO A 35 7.61 -3.44 -10.45
CA PRO A 35 8.71 -2.86 -11.21
C PRO A 35 9.52 -1.91 -10.33
N ARG A 36 10.82 -1.79 -10.59
CA ARG A 36 11.64 -0.73 -9.99
C ARG A 36 11.42 0.57 -10.76
N MET A 37 11.61 1.70 -10.10
CA MET A 37 11.46 3.02 -10.75
C MET A 37 12.47 3.28 -11.89
N ASP A 38 13.58 2.54 -11.93
CA ASP A 38 14.58 2.60 -13.00
C ASP A 38 14.34 1.56 -14.11
N GLU A 39 13.30 0.74 -14.01
CA GLU A 39 12.87 -0.19 -15.07
C GLU A 39 11.90 0.52 -16.04
N THR A 40 12.04 0.22 -17.34
CA THR A 40 11.13 0.75 -18.36
C THR A 40 9.78 0.04 -18.31
N LEU A 41 8.70 0.80 -18.15
CA LEU A 41 7.34 0.30 -18.25
C LEU A 41 6.87 0.27 -19.72
N PRO A 42 6.01 -0.69 -20.10
CA PRO A 42 5.53 -0.81 -21.48
C PRO A 42 4.46 0.24 -21.86
N PHE A 43 4.07 1.09 -20.91
CA PHE A 43 3.07 2.14 -21.06
C PHE A 43 3.49 3.39 -20.28
N PRO A 44 3.01 4.58 -20.68
CA PRO A 44 3.23 5.79 -19.91
C PRO A 44 2.42 5.79 -18.60
N THR A 45 2.89 6.57 -17.63
CA THR A 45 2.28 6.65 -16.30
C THR A 45 2.34 8.05 -15.73
N GLU A 46 1.39 8.39 -14.86
CA GLU A 46 1.37 9.63 -14.08
C GLU A 46 1.54 9.33 -12.58
N PRO A 47 2.43 10.03 -11.85
CA PRO A 47 2.58 9.84 -10.40
C PRO A 47 1.30 10.17 -9.64
N ASN A 48 0.92 9.31 -8.69
CA ASN A 48 -0.30 9.44 -7.89
C ASN A 48 -0.06 9.14 -6.40
N GLY A 49 1.01 9.70 -5.85
CA GLY A 49 1.36 9.60 -4.43
C GLY A 49 2.48 8.62 -4.12
N VAL A 50 2.85 8.57 -2.85
CA VAL A 50 4.01 7.82 -2.36
C VAL A 50 3.66 7.12 -1.06
N MET A 51 4.19 5.92 -0.87
CA MET A 51 4.08 5.14 0.36
C MET A 51 5.48 4.80 0.85
N ASP A 52 5.74 5.06 2.13
CA ASP A 52 7.04 4.82 2.75
C ASP A 52 6.98 3.56 3.63
N PHE A 53 7.80 2.57 3.29
CA PHE A 53 7.99 1.32 4.06
C PHE A 53 9.40 1.23 4.67
N GLY A 54 10.06 2.37 4.91
CA GLY A 54 11.38 2.48 5.49
C GLY A 54 12.48 2.29 4.45
N SER A 55 12.93 1.05 4.25
CA SER A 55 13.96 0.73 3.24
C SER A 55 13.45 0.74 1.81
N ASP A 56 12.13 0.66 1.66
CA ASP A 56 11.44 0.57 0.39
C ASP A 56 10.47 1.73 0.27
N ARG A 57 10.55 2.45 -0.83
CA ARG A 57 9.64 3.55 -1.17
C ARG A 57 8.82 3.12 -2.37
N ILE A 58 7.52 3.24 -2.27
CA ILE A 58 6.60 2.87 -3.35
C ILE A 58 6.01 4.15 -3.93
N VAL A 59 6.23 4.36 -5.22
CA VAL A 59 5.64 5.46 -5.98
C VAL A 59 4.40 4.91 -6.67
N ARG A 60 3.23 5.41 -6.30
CA ARG A 60 2.00 5.05 -7.00
C ARG A 60 1.97 5.72 -8.35
N GLN A 61 1.54 4.99 -9.36
CA GLN A 61 1.51 5.44 -10.74
C GLN A 61 0.19 5.04 -11.38
N LYS A 62 -0.50 6.01 -11.96
CA LYS A 62 -1.69 5.75 -12.77
C LYS A 62 -1.24 5.43 -14.19
N PRO A 63 -1.57 4.26 -14.75
CA PRO A 63 -1.24 3.95 -16.13
C PRO A 63 -2.09 4.79 -17.08
N LEU A 64 -1.48 5.20 -18.19
CA LEU A 64 -2.14 5.85 -19.32
C LEU A 64 -2.30 4.82 -20.44
N ILE A 65 -3.31 3.97 -20.32
CA ILE A 65 -3.65 2.89 -21.25
C ILE A 65 -5.07 3.09 -21.79
N ASP A 66 -5.34 2.61 -23.00
CA ASP A 66 -6.61 2.80 -23.73
C ASP A 66 -7.59 1.63 -23.59
N HIS A 67 -7.16 0.53 -22.98
CA HIS A 67 -7.95 -0.67 -22.72
C HIS A 67 -7.80 -1.14 -21.27
N HIS A 68 -8.76 -1.94 -20.82
CA HIS A 68 -8.70 -2.61 -19.52
C HIS A 68 -7.61 -3.71 -19.56
N PRO A 69 -6.69 -3.77 -18.57
CA PRO A 69 -5.57 -4.70 -18.60
C PRO A 69 -5.96 -6.08 -18.04
N GLU A 70 -6.63 -6.90 -18.86
CA GLU A 70 -7.08 -8.24 -18.48
C GLU A 70 -5.93 -9.21 -18.12
N GLU A 71 -4.72 -8.93 -18.60
CA GLU A 71 -3.52 -9.73 -18.37
C GLU A 71 -2.82 -9.44 -17.03
N TRP A 72 -3.23 -8.38 -16.32
CA TRP A 72 -2.70 -8.03 -15.01
C TRP A 72 -3.36 -8.88 -13.92
N LEU A 73 -2.82 -8.81 -12.69
CA LEU A 73 -3.37 -9.57 -11.58
C LEU A 73 -4.34 -8.73 -10.77
N GLY A 74 -5.52 -9.31 -10.53
CA GLY A 74 -6.50 -8.73 -9.62
C GLY A 74 -5.92 -8.65 -8.21
N ARG A 75 -6.19 -7.54 -7.50
CA ARG A 75 -5.67 -7.30 -6.15
C ARG A 75 -5.98 -8.43 -5.17
N ASP A 76 -7.16 -9.04 -5.26
CA ASP A 76 -7.57 -10.11 -4.34
C ASP A 76 -6.80 -11.42 -4.63
N ALA A 77 -6.66 -11.77 -5.92
CA ALA A 77 -5.90 -12.95 -6.35
C ALA A 77 -4.43 -12.92 -5.92
N ILE A 78 -3.85 -11.73 -5.72
CA ILE A 78 -2.48 -11.58 -5.24
C ILE A 78 -2.29 -12.17 -3.83
N PHE A 79 -3.30 -12.07 -2.95
CA PHE A 79 -3.16 -12.52 -1.56
C PHE A 79 -3.05 -14.05 -1.44
N GLU A 80 -3.66 -14.79 -2.35
CA GLU A 80 -3.68 -16.25 -2.38
C GLU A 80 -2.37 -16.87 -2.91
N ARG A 81 -1.56 -16.09 -3.62
CA ARG A 81 -0.35 -16.58 -4.29
C ARG A 81 0.87 -16.63 -3.37
N SER A 82 1.64 -17.71 -3.42
CA SER A 82 2.92 -17.83 -2.69
C SER A 82 4.11 -17.21 -3.44
N ASP A 83 3.99 -17.03 -4.76
CA ASP A 83 5.05 -16.51 -5.63
C ASP A 83 5.07 -14.98 -5.72
N VAL A 84 4.43 -14.25 -4.81
CA VAL A 84 4.37 -12.78 -4.82
C VAL A 84 5.25 -12.19 -3.71
N ASP A 85 5.96 -11.10 -4.02
CA ASP A 85 6.73 -10.34 -3.06
C ASP A 85 5.89 -9.84 -1.87
N PRO A 86 6.29 -10.10 -0.61
CA PRO A 86 5.60 -9.57 0.56
C PRO A 86 5.41 -8.05 0.53
N LEU A 87 6.32 -7.28 -0.10
CA LEU A 87 6.17 -5.85 -0.28
C LEU A 87 4.91 -5.50 -1.10
N VAL A 88 4.62 -6.28 -2.16
CA VAL A 88 3.42 -6.10 -2.99
C VAL A 88 2.15 -6.30 -2.15
N LYS A 89 2.07 -7.41 -1.41
CA LYS A 89 0.91 -7.69 -0.55
C LYS A 89 0.71 -6.60 0.51
N ARG A 90 1.79 -6.16 1.17
CA ARG A 90 1.73 -5.07 2.16
C ARG A 90 1.25 -3.77 1.54
N ALA A 91 1.77 -3.39 0.37
CA ALA A 91 1.37 -2.18 -0.31
C ALA A 91 -0.11 -2.21 -0.69
N ILE A 92 -0.56 -3.26 -1.39
CA ILE A 92 -1.96 -3.43 -1.78
C ILE A 92 -2.87 -3.41 -0.55
N TYR A 93 -2.50 -4.13 0.51
CA TYR A 93 -3.29 -4.21 1.74
C TYR A 93 -3.58 -2.83 2.37
N THR A 94 -2.64 -1.89 2.24
CA THR A 94 -2.83 -0.50 2.74
C THR A 94 -3.65 0.38 1.81
N THR A 95 -3.98 -0.08 0.60
CA THR A 95 -4.81 0.64 -0.38
C THR A 95 -6.23 0.09 -0.45
N LEU A 96 -6.47 -1.10 0.10
CA LEU A 96 -7.79 -1.68 0.19
C LEU A 96 -8.72 -0.78 1.02
N ILE A 97 -9.88 -0.49 0.44
CA ILE A 97 -10.96 0.20 1.15
C ILE A 97 -11.47 -0.77 2.22
N ARG A 98 -11.50 -0.31 3.48
CA ARG A 98 -12.12 -1.05 4.58
C ARG A 98 -13.31 -0.30 5.12
N CYS A 99 -14.39 -1.02 5.30
CA CYS A 99 -15.52 -0.53 6.04
C CYS A 99 -15.18 -0.51 7.53
N VAL A 100 -15.49 0.60 8.17
CA VAL A 100 -15.35 0.80 9.61
C VAL A 100 -16.71 1.22 10.14
N SER A 101 -17.08 0.68 11.30
CA SER A 101 -18.24 1.14 12.07
C SER A 101 -17.75 1.96 13.27
N GLU A 102 -18.46 3.06 13.53
CA GLU A 102 -18.29 3.88 14.74
C GLU A 102 -19.66 4.06 15.40
N VAL A 103 -19.72 3.94 16.72
CA VAL A 103 -20.97 3.95 17.49
C VAL A 103 -20.94 5.02 18.57
N ILE A 104 -21.87 5.96 18.49
CA ILE A 104 -22.08 6.98 19.54
C ILE A 104 -23.06 6.42 20.58
N LEU A 105 -22.56 6.15 21.77
CA LEU A 105 -23.37 5.80 22.94
C LEU A 105 -23.48 7.01 23.88
N SER A 106 -24.70 7.50 24.09
CA SER A 106 -24.95 8.69 24.91
C SER A 106 -25.95 8.45 26.04
N LYS A 107 -25.78 9.21 27.14
CA LYS A 107 -26.74 9.31 28.25
C LYS A 107 -26.84 10.78 28.66
N GLY A 108 -27.84 11.48 28.12
CA GLY A 108 -27.94 12.93 28.25
C GLY A 108 -26.72 13.61 27.63
N PRO A 109 -26.01 14.51 28.33
CA PRO A 109 -24.84 15.21 27.79
C PRO A 109 -23.55 14.37 27.79
N ARG A 110 -23.58 13.11 28.27
CA ARG A 110 -22.40 12.25 28.38
C ARG A 110 -22.32 11.33 27.18
N VAL A 111 -21.11 11.20 26.60
CA VAL A 111 -20.81 10.27 25.50
C VAL A 111 -19.73 9.29 25.97
N LEU A 112 -19.91 8.01 25.66
CA LEU A 112 -18.87 7.00 25.90
C LEU A 112 -17.73 7.19 24.92
N MET A 113 -16.51 7.29 25.44
CA MET A 113 -15.27 7.37 24.66
C MET A 113 -14.31 6.27 25.09
N VAL A 114 -13.44 5.85 24.17
CA VAL A 114 -12.37 4.88 24.41
C VAL A 114 -11.02 5.50 24.10
N LYS A 115 -10.02 5.23 24.94
CA LYS A 115 -8.65 5.66 24.68
C LYS A 115 -7.92 4.54 23.94
N ALA A 116 -7.50 4.80 22.70
CA ALA A 116 -6.88 3.77 21.89
C ALA A 116 -5.51 3.36 22.47
N VAL A 117 -5.25 2.06 22.56
CA VAL A 117 -4.00 1.50 23.10
C VAL A 117 -2.99 1.10 22.02
N ARG A 118 -3.42 1.07 20.76
CA ARG A 118 -2.66 0.66 19.57
C ARG A 118 -3.10 1.43 18.32
N GLY A 119 -2.33 1.32 17.25
CA GLY A 119 -2.65 1.93 15.95
C GLY A 119 -2.41 3.44 15.90
N PHE A 120 -2.85 4.06 14.81
CA PHE A 120 -2.62 5.49 14.52
C PHE A 120 -3.17 6.42 15.63
N SER A 121 -4.32 6.09 16.20
CA SER A 121 -4.97 6.89 17.24
C SER A 121 -4.50 6.60 18.66
N LYS A 122 -3.45 5.79 18.86
CA LYS A 122 -2.93 5.42 20.19
C LYS A 122 -2.74 6.66 21.06
N GLY A 123 -3.25 6.61 22.29
CA GLY A 123 -3.16 7.71 23.26
C GLY A 123 -4.22 8.79 23.11
N HIS A 124 -5.06 8.75 22.08
CA HIS A 124 -6.14 9.71 21.85
C HIS A 124 -7.51 9.12 22.26
N TRP A 125 -8.43 9.98 22.69
CA TRP A 125 -9.83 9.61 22.94
C TRP A 125 -10.59 9.53 21.62
N ASN A 126 -11.32 8.43 21.41
CA ASN A 126 -12.08 8.15 20.18
C ASN A 126 -13.48 7.62 20.53
N VAL A 127 -14.38 7.65 19.55
CA VAL A 127 -15.68 6.96 19.62
C VAL A 127 -15.44 5.44 19.53
N PRO A 128 -16.20 4.61 20.27
CA PRO A 128 -16.13 3.15 20.12
C PRO A 128 -16.40 2.72 18.67
N GLY A 129 -15.59 1.80 18.14
CA GLY A 129 -15.72 1.36 16.75
C GLY A 129 -14.72 0.27 16.38
N GLY A 130 -14.78 -0.17 15.11
CA GLY A 130 -13.91 -1.21 14.58
C GLY A 130 -14.14 -1.48 13.09
N PHE A 131 -13.21 -2.23 12.49
CA PHE A 131 -13.38 -2.76 11.13
C PHE A 131 -14.60 -3.69 11.09
N MET A 132 -15.40 -3.58 10.03
CA MET A 132 -16.47 -4.54 9.75
C MET A 132 -15.84 -5.77 9.09
N ASP A 133 -16.19 -6.96 9.58
CA ASP A 133 -15.82 -8.27 9.03
C ASP A 133 -16.89 -8.85 8.09
#